data_AF-A0A563EF41-F1
#
_entry.id   AF-A0A563EF41-F1
#
_cell.length_a   1.000
_cell.length_b   1.000
_cell.length_c   1.000
_cell.angle_alpha   90.00
_cell.angle_beta   90.00
_cell.angle_gamma   90.00
#
_symmetry.space_group_name_H-M   'P 1'
#
loop_
_entity.id
_entity.type
_entity.pdbx_description
1 polymer ?
#
loop_
_entity_poly.entity_id
_entity_poly.type
_entity_poly.pdbx_seq_one_letter_code
_entity_poly.pdbx_strand_id
1 'polypeptide(L)' 'MEVFCDSRRPREYRAVAHCETTLSSWYSYGNYVWTDQRNGSRADCYSVLGPVWVRDYHVDWRR' A
#
# COMPACT_ATOMS: atom_id res chain seq x y z
N MET A 1 -7.16 -2.21 -1.14
CA MET A 1 -7.16 -2.21 0.33
C MET A 1 -6.96 -0.77 0.79
N GLU A 2 -7.69 -0.33 1.81
CA GLU A 2 -7.57 1.03 2.38
C GLU A 2 -7.17 0.90 3.86
N VAL A 3 -6.17 1.66 4.29
CA VAL A 3 -5.65 1.65 5.66
C VAL A 3 -5.92 3.00 6.30
N PHE A 4 -6.63 3.03 7.41
CA PHE A 4 -6.91 4.22 8.20
C PHE A 4 -6.13 4.12 9.52
N CYS A 5 -5.40 5.17 9.89
CA CYS A 5 -4.54 5.16 11.07
C CYS A 5 -5.02 6.17 12.12
N ASP A 6 -5.21 5.71 13.35
CA ASP A 6 -5.67 6.53 14.49
C ASP A 6 -4.49 7.00 15.35
N SER A 7 -3.58 7.78 14.75
CA SER A 7 -2.36 8.27 15.42
C SER A 7 -2.56 9.68 15.98
N ARG A 8 -2.31 9.88 17.29
CA ARG A 8 -2.31 11.20 17.95
C ARG A 8 -1.21 12.16 17.47
N ARG A 9 -0.27 11.71 16.63
CA ARG A 9 0.75 12.56 15.98
C ARG A 9 0.66 12.40 14.47
N PRO A 10 0.50 13.49 13.70
CA PRO A 10 0.53 13.41 12.25
C PRO A 10 1.86 12.81 11.81
N ARG A 11 1.81 11.75 11.00
CA ARG A 11 2.96 11.15 10.33
C ARG A 11 2.62 10.88 8.88
N GLU A 12 3.59 11.01 8.00
CA GLU A 12 3.40 10.56 6.62
C GLU A 12 3.55 9.04 6.57
N TYR A 13 2.66 8.39 5.84
CA TYR A 13 2.72 6.95 5.62
C TYR A 13 2.33 6.62 4.18
N ARG A 14 2.83 5.49 3.67
CA ARG A 14 2.35 4.92 2.41
C ARG A 14 1.99 3.44 2.57
N ALA A 15 0.97 3.00 1.86
CA ALA A 15 0.66 1.60 1.71
C ALA A 15 1.68 0.96 0.76
N VAL A 16 2.18 -0.22 1.13
CA VAL A 16 3.03 -1.05 0.28
C VAL A 16 2.38 -2.41 0.14
N ALA A 17 2.08 -2.81 -1.10
CA ALA A 17 1.51 -4.11 -1.43
C ALA A 17 2.58 -5.00 -2.05
N HIS A 18 2.71 -6.23 -1.54
CA HIS A 18 3.48 -7.28 -2.20
C HIS A 18 2.57 -8.00 -3.19
N CYS A 19 2.78 -7.69 -4.46
CA CYS A 19 2.02 -8.22 -5.58
C CYS A 19 2.67 -9.49 -6.12
N GLU A 20 1.84 -10.45 -6.51
CA GLU A 20 2.31 -11.72 -7.06
C GLU A 20 1.41 -12.19 -8.21
N THR A 21 2.05 -12.79 -9.20
CA THR A 21 1.44 -13.67 -10.20
C THR A 21 2.07 -15.05 -10.09
N THR A 22 1.58 -16.01 -10.87
CA THR A 22 2.20 -17.34 -10.97
C THR A 22 3.67 -17.31 -11.42
N LEU A 23 4.14 -16.23 -12.06
CA LEU A 23 5.46 -16.16 -12.69
C LEU A 23 6.40 -15.11 -12.07
N SER A 24 5.90 -14.19 -11.26
CA SER A 24 6.70 -13.09 -10.71
C SER A 24 6.07 -12.46 -9.47
N SER A 25 6.91 -11.78 -8.68
CA SER A 25 6.49 -10.98 -7.53
C SER A 25 7.18 -9.62 -7.53
N TRP A 26 6.48 -8.57 -7.10
CA TRP A 26 7.02 -7.21 -7.02
C TRP A 26 6.30 -6.41 -5.93
N TYR A 27 6.87 -5.25 -5.57
CA TYR A 27 6.24 -4.31 -4.66
C TYR A 27 5.52 -3.21 -5.45
N SER A 28 4.28 -2.93 -5.07
CA SER A 28 3.53 -1.75 -5.49
C SER A 28 3.44 -0.77 -4.34
N TYR A 29 3.62 0.52 -4.63
CA TYR A 29 3.70 1.58 -3.64
C TYR A 29 2.57 2.57 -3.87
N GLY A 30 1.85 2.90 -2.80
CA GLY A 30 0.96 4.04 -2.78
C GLY A 30 1.73 5.35 -2.60
N ASN A 31 0.98 6.44 -2.58
CA ASN A 31 1.52 7.77 -2.26
C ASN A 31 1.70 7.94 -0.75
N TYR A 32 2.70 8.71 -0.34
CA TYR A 32 2.77 9.17 1.05
C TYR A 32 1.61 10.13 1.32
N VAL A 33 0.88 9.87 2.39
CA VAL A 33 -0.22 10.72 2.86
C VAL A 33 -0.09 10.93 4.36
N TRP A 34 -0.62 12.05 4.85
CA TRP A 34 -0.66 12.32 6.28
C TRP A 34 -1.67 11.42 6.99
N THR A 35 -1.35 11.04 8.22
CA THR A 35 -2.28 10.32 9.10
C THR A 35 -3.44 11.25 9.49
N ASP A 36 -4.52 11.21 8.73
CA ASP A 36 -5.79 11.83 9.09
C ASP A 36 -6.96 10.95 8.64
N GLN A 37 -8.18 11.25 9.09
CA GLN A 37 -9.38 10.46 8.80
C GLN A 37 -9.87 10.59 7.35
N ARG A 38 -9.30 11.48 6.54
CA ARG A 38 -9.75 11.79 5.18
C ARG A 38 -8.79 11.28 4.11
N ASN A 39 -7.53 11.03 4.48
CA ASN A 39 -6.46 10.62 3.58
C ASN A 39 -6.09 9.16 3.78
N GLY A 40 -6.29 8.38 2.72
CA GLY A 40 -5.85 6.98 2.60
C GLY A 40 -4.71 6.84 1.60
N SER A 41 -3.72 6.02 1.91
CA SER A 41 -2.73 5.58 0.91
C SER A 41 -3.19 4.25 0.30
N ARG A 42 -3.11 4.15 -1.03
CA ARG A 42 -3.54 2.98 -1.79
C ARG A 42 -2.43 2.51 -2.72
N ALA A 43 -2.09 1.22 -2.62
CA ALA A 43 -1.24 0.51 -3.55
C ALA A 43 -2.07 -0.53 -4.29
N ASP A 44 -1.93 -0.59 -5.61
CA ASP A 44 -2.70 -1.50 -6.46
C ASP A 44 -1.75 -2.46 -7.20
N CYS A 45 -2.18 -3.71 -7.30
CA CYS A 45 -1.47 -4.73 -8.06
C CYS A 45 -2.11 -4.84 -9.45
N TYR A 46 -1.29 -4.65 -10.49
CA TYR A 46 -1.71 -4.80 -11.88
C TYR A 46 -0.70 -5.65 -12.64
N SER A 47 -1.19 -6.52 -13.52
CA SER A 47 -0.37 -7.31 -14.42
C SER A 47 -1.04 -7.40 -15.79
N VAL A 48 -0.23 -7.36 -16.85
CA VAL A 48 -0.66 -7.65 -18.22
C VAL A 48 -0.55 -9.14 -18.57
N LEU A 49 0.08 -9.94 -17.70
CA LEU A 49 0.43 -11.34 -17.96
C LEU A 49 -0.53 -12.34 -17.29
N GLY A 50 -1.65 -11.88 -16.73
CA GLY A 50 -2.68 -12.74 -16.16
C GLY A 50 -3.15 -12.31 -14.78
N PRO A 51 -3.83 -13.19 -14.04
CA PRO A 51 -4.34 -12.92 -12.70
C PRO A 51 -3.21 -12.48 -11.77
N VAL A 52 -3.51 -11.48 -10.94
CA VAL A 52 -2.61 -10.91 -9.94
C VAL A 52 -3.33 -10.86 -8.61
N TRP A 53 -2.62 -11.13 -7.51
CA TRP A 53 -3.15 -11.02 -6.17
C TRP A 53 -2.17 -10.33 -5.23
N VAL A 54 -2.70 -9.83 -4.12
CA VAL A 54 -1.91 -9.29 -3.01
C VAL A 54 -1.53 -10.47 -2.13
N ARG A 55 -0.24 -10.77 -2.01
CA ARG A 55 0.27 -11.80 -1.10
C ARG A 55 0.38 -11.27 0.33
N ASP A 56 0.89 -10.06 0.48
CA ASP A 56 1.12 -9.42 1.77
C ASP A 56 1.05 -7.90 1.62
N TYR A 57 0.90 -7.18 2.74
CA TYR A 57 0.91 -5.72 2.76
C TYR A 57 1.52 -5.19 4.06
N HIS A 58 2.14 -4.03 3.96
CA HIS A 58 2.60 -3.29 5.12
C HIS A 58 2.49 -1.79 4.90
N VAL A 59 2.73 -1.02 5.96
CA VAL A 59 2.79 0.44 5.92
C VAL A 59 4.24 0.86 6.12
N ASP A 60 4.71 1.72 5.22
CA ASP A 60 6.01 2.38 5.34
C ASP A 60 5.81 3.80 5.88
N TRP A 61 6.48 4.10 6.99
CA TRP A 61 6.32 5.35 7.74
C TRP A 61 7.46 6.32 7.45
N ARG A 62 7.12 7.55 7.05
CA ARG A 62 8.06 8.66 6.98
C ARG A 62 8.03 9.46 8.29
N ARG A 63 9.21 9.96 8.66
CA ARG A 63 9.41 10.83 9.84
C ARG A 63 8.93 12.23 9.59
#